data_AF-A0A1M7IJJ5-F1
#
_entry.id   AF-A0A1M7IJJ5-F1
#
_cell.length_a   1.000
_cell.length_b   1.000
_cell.length_c   1.000
_cell.angle_alpha   90.00
_cell.angle_beta   90.00
_cell.angle_gamma   90.00
#
_symmetry.space_group_name_H-M   'P 1'
#
loop_
_entity.id
_entity.type
_entity.pdbx_description
1 polymer ?
#
loop_
_entity_poly.entity_id
_entity_poly.type
_entity_poly.pdbx_seq_one_letter_code
_entity_poly.pdbx_strand_id
1 'polypeptide(L)'
;MRKLLYISLASVAISLSSCSKDDFAEAYRDPSKVTTTTVPKQFAGFMKVNYEDVIPAYWNYFTVIRTTSLSYTQGHGIVNSSGRYVPAGAVTNRWDRYYRFITQYRELEKVMASLPAAEQAESRIYTITSTIYLYDHTAKMIDNFGDIPFSEAGKISSTGGAYALALPKYDNQTELYTMMLDQLKAFSTELNTITLTDKTNLEFKNQDLINKGSLVAWKNYCNSLRLKLLNRVSAVSTFSGRANTEMAEIISEGKIVDESSEDIAFRVYTLDTDLDTQGFVDALESPGWNNNLAPKPMIDHMNANSDPRQSWLFEKGENATDFVGLDPLATTAVQDKQIADGDIAIYNRSVISRNDWLPGTLVNSAEVNLILAEYYSRTGNAASAKTHFEKAIRQSIQYYVRLGDKADDVTWKPTSEPTTAEIDAYIAKINFAGATTAAAQLELIAFQKYIHYNIMQADESWSEQRRLKLPALNFAQDETSPQKTPPTRWTYPSSESVYNTNNYNTVKDKDNLSTKIFWDVK
;
A
#
# COMPACT_ATOMS: atom_id res chain seq x y z
N MET A 1 -60.59 -30.43 -38.21
CA MET A 1 -60.65 -31.90 -38.00
C MET A 1 -59.40 -32.35 -37.26
N ARG A 2 -59.33 -33.58 -36.71
CA ARG A 2 -58.19 -34.08 -35.91
C ARG A 2 -57.05 -34.66 -36.77
N LYS A 3 -55.79 -34.44 -36.36
CA LYS A 3 -54.71 -35.43 -36.03
C LYS A 3 -53.39 -34.64 -35.80
N LEU A 4 -52.55 -34.82 -34.77
CA LEU A 4 -51.95 -36.02 -34.12
C LEU A 4 -50.88 -36.68 -35.03
N LEU A 5 -49.61 -36.92 -34.66
CA LEU A 5 -48.74 -36.65 -33.46
C LEU A 5 -47.29 -36.37 -33.99
N TYR A 6 -46.11 -36.46 -33.33
CA TYR A 6 -45.62 -36.94 -32.01
C TYR A 6 -44.16 -36.45 -31.76
N ILE A 7 -43.66 -36.47 -30.51
CA ILE A 7 -42.25 -36.76 -30.06
C ILE A 7 -41.07 -35.88 -30.59
N SER A 8 -40.03 -35.51 -29.82
CA SER A 8 -39.81 -35.29 -28.37
C SER A 8 -38.39 -34.72 -28.15
N LEU A 9 -38.16 -33.89 -27.13
CA LEU A 9 -36.94 -33.95 -26.31
C LEU A 9 -37.20 -33.30 -24.93
N ALA A 10 -36.54 -33.77 -23.88
CA ALA A 10 -36.77 -33.31 -22.51
C ALA A 10 -35.77 -32.23 -22.10
N SER A 11 -36.27 -31.03 -21.79
CA SER A 11 -35.49 -29.96 -21.15
C SER A 11 -35.68 -30.02 -19.63
N VAL A 12 -34.61 -30.37 -18.91
CA VAL A 12 -34.58 -30.30 -17.44
C VAL A 12 -34.50 -28.82 -17.03
N ALA A 13 -35.57 -28.30 -16.45
CA ALA A 13 -35.61 -26.93 -15.92
C ALA A 13 -34.85 -26.87 -14.59
N ILE A 14 -33.55 -26.53 -14.63
CA ILE A 14 -32.79 -26.16 -13.44
C ILE A 14 -33.24 -24.75 -13.02
N SER A 15 -33.95 -24.67 -11.89
CA SER A 15 -34.43 -23.42 -11.32
C SER A 15 -33.29 -22.64 -10.68
N LEU A 16 -32.59 -21.82 -11.46
CA LEU A 16 -31.69 -20.79 -10.96
C LEU A 16 -32.52 -19.66 -10.33
N SER A 17 -32.67 -19.70 -9.02
CA SER A 17 -33.26 -18.61 -8.23
C SER A 17 -32.29 -17.44 -8.13
N SER A 18 -32.35 -16.50 -9.08
CA SER A 18 -31.73 -15.18 -8.90
C SER A 18 -32.46 -14.42 -7.79
N CYS A 19 -31.71 -13.86 -6.83
CA CYS A 19 -32.25 -12.80 -5.97
C CYS A 19 -32.67 -11.65 -6.89
N SER A 20 -33.95 -11.29 -6.87
CA SER A 20 -34.54 -10.38 -7.84
C SER A 20 -34.43 -8.92 -7.38
N LYS A 21 -34.80 -7.99 -8.27
CA LYS A 21 -34.81 -6.54 -7.97
C LYS A 21 -35.83 -6.15 -6.87
N ASP A 22 -36.66 -7.08 -6.42
CA ASP A 22 -37.74 -6.83 -5.46
C ASP A 22 -37.19 -6.52 -4.06
N ASP A 23 -36.07 -7.15 -3.66
CA ASP A 23 -35.35 -6.85 -2.41
C ASP A 23 -34.93 -5.36 -2.33
N PHE A 24 -34.48 -4.79 -3.46
CA PHE A 24 -34.13 -3.37 -3.58
C PHE A 24 -35.38 -2.45 -3.57
N ALA A 25 -36.50 -2.91 -4.12
CA ALA A 25 -37.74 -2.14 -4.19
C ALA A 25 -38.42 -2.01 -2.82
N GLU A 26 -38.29 -3.02 -1.95
CA GLU A 26 -38.84 -2.97 -0.59
C GLU A 26 -37.98 -2.13 0.36
N ALA A 27 -36.65 -2.21 0.25
CA ALA A 27 -35.70 -1.40 1.03
C ALA A 27 -35.89 0.12 0.82
N TYR A 28 -36.38 0.55 -0.34
CA TYR A 28 -36.62 1.97 -0.65
C TYR A 28 -37.93 2.54 -0.06
N ARG A 29 -38.83 1.69 0.48
CA ARG A 29 -40.14 2.10 1.00
C ARG A 29 -40.20 2.22 2.52
N ASP A 30 -39.24 1.64 3.23
CA ASP A 30 -39.18 1.63 4.68
C ASP A 30 -37.73 1.63 5.16
N PRO A 31 -37.17 2.80 5.59
CA PRO A 31 -35.82 2.88 6.11
C PRO A 31 -35.55 2.03 7.36
N SER A 32 -36.58 1.53 8.05
CA SER A 32 -36.42 0.58 9.15
C SER A 32 -36.21 -0.88 8.68
N LYS A 33 -36.43 -1.16 7.39
CA LYS A 33 -36.13 -2.45 6.72
C LYS A 33 -34.72 -2.54 6.12
N VAL A 34 -33.82 -1.60 6.42
CA VAL A 34 -32.38 -1.82 6.14
C VAL A 34 -31.97 -3.12 6.82
N THR A 35 -31.64 -4.15 6.03
CA THR A 35 -31.45 -5.52 6.57
C THR A 35 -30.46 -5.51 7.72
N THR A 36 -30.73 -6.30 8.76
CA THR A 36 -29.84 -6.42 9.92
C THR A 36 -28.39 -6.58 9.47
N THR A 37 -27.59 -5.60 9.86
CA THR A 37 -26.15 -5.60 9.57
C THR A 37 -25.48 -6.60 10.50
N THR A 38 -24.53 -7.36 9.97
CA THR A 38 -23.87 -8.46 10.67
C THR A 38 -22.37 -8.25 10.63
N VAL A 39 -21.63 -8.81 11.59
CA VAL A 39 -20.16 -8.71 11.62
C VAL A 39 -19.51 -9.10 10.28
N PRO A 40 -19.91 -10.20 9.59
CA PRO A 40 -19.37 -10.53 8.27
C PRO A 40 -19.65 -9.47 7.19
N LYS A 41 -20.85 -8.84 7.18
CA LYS A 41 -21.20 -7.76 6.25
C LYS A 41 -20.38 -6.48 6.54
N GLN A 42 -20.28 -6.08 7.81
CA GLN A 42 -19.51 -4.91 8.22
C GLN A 42 -18.02 -5.05 7.90
N PHE A 43 -17.49 -6.27 7.99
CA PHE A 43 -16.12 -6.61 7.66
C PHE A 43 -15.79 -6.41 6.16
N ALA A 44 -16.64 -6.92 5.27
CA ALA A 44 -16.49 -6.66 3.83
C ALA A 44 -16.67 -5.18 3.48
N GLY A 45 -17.64 -4.49 4.11
CA GLY A 45 -17.83 -3.05 3.95
C GLY A 45 -16.63 -2.22 4.43
N PHE A 46 -15.99 -2.64 5.53
CA PHE A 46 -14.76 -2.06 6.07
C PHE A 46 -13.56 -2.26 5.14
N MET A 47 -13.40 -3.43 4.53
CA MET A 47 -12.38 -3.62 3.48
C MET A 47 -12.64 -2.75 2.26
N LYS A 48 -13.90 -2.72 1.79
CA LYS A 48 -14.31 -1.97 0.59
C LYS A 48 -14.13 -0.45 0.74
N VAL A 49 -14.48 0.16 1.87
CA VAL A 49 -14.43 1.64 1.99
C VAL A 49 -13.02 2.23 1.86
N ASN A 50 -11.98 1.40 1.97
CA ASN A 50 -10.58 1.78 1.85
C ASN A 50 -9.97 1.53 0.45
N TYR A 51 -10.74 1.04 -0.52
CA TYR A 51 -10.18 0.48 -1.77
C TYR A 51 -9.27 1.46 -2.54
N GLU A 52 -9.62 2.75 -2.64
CA GLU A 52 -8.76 3.76 -3.31
C GLU A 52 -7.36 3.90 -2.69
N ASP A 53 -7.21 3.62 -1.39
CA ASP A 53 -5.93 3.69 -0.67
C ASP A 53 -5.10 2.40 -0.76
N VAL A 54 -5.58 1.41 -1.54
CA VAL A 54 -4.95 0.09 -1.71
C VAL A 54 -4.83 -0.30 -3.19
N ILE A 55 -5.95 -0.30 -3.91
CA ILE A 55 -6.04 -0.59 -5.33
C ILE A 55 -5.59 0.64 -6.13
N PRO A 56 -4.78 0.49 -7.21
CA PRO A 56 -4.41 1.61 -8.08
C PRO A 56 -5.62 2.35 -8.67
N ALA A 57 -5.89 3.56 -8.17
CA ALA A 57 -7.11 4.31 -8.47
C ALA A 57 -6.84 5.78 -8.78
N TYR A 58 -7.68 6.39 -9.63
CA TYR A 58 -7.50 7.75 -10.16
C TYR A 58 -7.18 8.78 -9.07
N TRP A 59 -8.08 8.98 -8.12
CA TRP A 59 -7.96 10.08 -7.17
C TRP A 59 -6.77 9.93 -6.24
N ASN A 60 -6.46 8.71 -5.79
CA ASN A 60 -5.28 8.46 -4.98
C ASN A 60 -3.99 8.71 -5.76
N TYR A 61 -3.87 8.23 -7.00
CA TYR A 61 -2.67 8.51 -7.79
C TYR A 61 -2.53 10.00 -8.17
N PHE A 62 -3.56 10.56 -8.79
CA PHE A 62 -3.55 11.89 -9.40
C PHE A 62 -3.42 13.03 -8.36
N THR A 63 -4.05 12.90 -7.19
CA THR A 63 -4.08 13.99 -6.18
C THR A 63 -3.24 13.74 -4.93
N VAL A 64 -2.84 12.50 -4.66
CA VAL A 64 -2.09 12.14 -3.44
C VAL A 64 -0.70 11.62 -3.78
N ILE A 65 -0.59 10.46 -4.45
CA ILE A 65 0.67 9.72 -4.56
C ILE A 65 1.67 10.44 -5.48
N ARG A 66 1.25 10.96 -6.65
CA ARG A 66 2.19 11.69 -7.54
C ARG A 66 2.68 12.99 -6.91
N THR A 67 1.79 13.73 -6.26
CA THR A 67 2.04 15.08 -5.68
C THR A 67 2.81 15.02 -4.36
N THR A 68 2.83 13.85 -3.71
CA THR A 68 3.56 13.61 -2.47
C THR A 68 4.60 12.50 -2.61
N SER A 69 4.30 11.27 -2.21
CA SER A 69 5.26 10.20 -1.99
C SER A 69 6.14 9.87 -3.21
N LEU A 70 5.62 9.91 -4.45
CA LEU A 70 6.45 9.74 -5.66
C LEU A 70 7.24 11.00 -6.05
N SER A 71 6.75 12.20 -5.75
CA SER A 71 7.55 13.43 -5.91
C SER A 71 8.70 13.48 -4.90
N TYR A 72 8.43 13.06 -3.67
CA TYR A 72 9.37 13.17 -2.54
C TYR A 72 10.44 12.06 -2.55
N THR A 73 10.21 10.99 -3.31
CA THR A 73 11.21 9.92 -3.59
C THR A 73 11.80 9.99 -4.98
N GLN A 74 11.29 10.86 -5.86
CA GLN A 74 11.58 10.79 -7.30
C GLN A 74 11.30 9.39 -7.85
N GLY A 75 10.18 8.77 -7.47
CA GLY A 75 9.73 7.50 -8.05
C GLY A 75 9.26 7.66 -9.50
N HIS A 76 8.83 8.87 -9.86
CA HIS A 76 8.52 9.33 -11.21
C HIS A 76 9.32 10.61 -11.54
N GLY A 77 9.44 10.95 -12.82
CA GLY A 77 10.05 12.20 -13.31
C GLY A 77 9.12 13.40 -13.06
N ILE A 78 9.66 14.47 -12.46
CA ILE A 78 8.89 15.63 -11.99
C ILE A 78 9.30 16.88 -12.78
N VAL A 79 8.34 17.56 -13.41
CA VAL A 79 8.57 18.87 -14.04
C VAL A 79 8.67 19.95 -12.96
N ASN A 80 9.76 20.70 -12.98
CA ASN A 80 10.11 21.69 -11.97
C ASN A 80 9.13 22.88 -11.99
N SER A 81 8.27 22.91 -10.99
CA SER A 81 7.13 23.83 -10.84
C SER A 81 7.07 24.40 -9.41
N SER A 82 6.32 25.50 -9.25
CA SER A 82 6.14 26.18 -7.97
C SER A 82 5.19 25.41 -7.05
N GLY A 83 5.55 25.27 -5.77
CA GLY A 83 4.79 24.56 -4.75
C GLY A 83 4.97 23.04 -4.78
N ARG A 84 5.87 22.50 -5.61
CA ARG A 84 5.99 21.04 -5.88
C ARG A 84 6.34 20.15 -4.66
N TYR A 85 6.75 20.76 -3.54
CA TYR A 85 7.02 20.05 -2.28
C TYR A 85 5.97 20.31 -1.19
N VAL A 86 4.85 20.95 -1.53
CA VAL A 86 3.70 21.18 -0.63
C VAL A 86 2.63 20.14 -0.95
N PRO A 87 2.14 19.34 0.02
CA PRO A 87 1.19 18.25 -0.27
C PRO A 87 -0.21 18.73 -0.68
N ALA A 88 -0.59 19.97 -0.31
CA ALA A 88 -1.83 20.62 -0.73
C ALA A 88 -3.07 19.71 -0.59
N GLY A 89 -3.82 19.45 -1.66
CA GLY A 89 -5.03 18.62 -1.65
C GLY A 89 -4.82 17.16 -1.23
N ALA A 90 -3.58 16.64 -1.29
CA ALA A 90 -3.26 15.29 -0.83
C ALA A 90 -3.58 15.09 0.66
N VAL A 91 -3.41 16.16 1.46
CA VAL A 91 -3.70 16.19 2.90
C VAL A 91 -5.16 15.83 3.16
N THR A 92 -6.08 16.63 2.62
CA THR A 92 -7.53 16.45 2.81
C THR A 92 -8.00 15.12 2.24
N ASN A 93 -7.56 14.75 1.03
CA ASN A 93 -8.04 13.53 0.37
C ASN A 93 -7.64 12.26 1.13
N ARG A 94 -6.42 12.20 1.70
CA ARG A 94 -6.00 11.06 2.54
C ARG A 94 -6.66 11.08 3.92
N TRP A 95 -6.74 12.24 4.57
CA TRP A 95 -7.38 12.40 5.89
C TRP A 95 -8.84 11.94 5.84
N ASP A 96 -9.61 12.47 4.89
CA ASP A 96 -11.04 12.19 4.79
C ASP A 96 -11.33 10.73 4.41
N ARG A 97 -10.47 10.05 3.62
CA ARG A 97 -10.60 8.60 3.38
C ARG A 97 -10.31 7.79 4.63
N TYR A 98 -9.22 8.08 5.32
CA TYR A 98 -8.86 7.37 6.55
C TYR A 98 -9.91 7.53 7.65
N TYR A 99 -10.54 8.69 7.81
CA TYR A 99 -11.60 8.86 8.80
C TYR A 99 -12.95 8.25 8.38
N ARG A 100 -13.23 8.07 7.07
CA ARG A 100 -14.31 7.18 6.62
C ARG A 100 -14.02 5.71 6.98
N PHE A 101 -12.79 5.25 6.76
CA PHE A 101 -12.33 3.90 7.09
C PHE A 101 -12.38 3.61 8.60
N ILE A 102 -11.90 4.54 9.44
CA ILE A 102 -12.04 4.48 10.90
C ILE A 102 -13.51 4.47 11.33
N THR A 103 -14.38 5.28 10.73
CA THR A 103 -15.82 5.31 11.07
C THR A 103 -16.50 3.97 10.77
N GLN A 104 -16.21 3.38 9.60
CA GLN A 104 -16.72 2.05 9.24
C GLN A 104 -16.16 0.94 10.16
N TYR A 105 -14.91 1.08 10.64
CA TYR A 105 -14.36 0.20 11.69
C TYR A 105 -15.11 0.32 13.02
N ARG A 106 -15.50 1.54 13.44
CA ARG A 106 -16.31 1.73 14.65
C ARG A 106 -17.70 1.12 14.52
N GLU A 107 -18.31 1.07 13.32
CA GLU A 107 -19.55 0.30 13.11
C GLU A 107 -19.33 -1.21 13.22
N LEU A 108 -18.19 -1.74 12.76
CA LEU A 108 -17.83 -3.15 12.93
C LEU A 108 -17.66 -3.51 14.43
N GLU A 109 -16.93 -2.70 15.19
CA GLU A 109 -16.79 -2.85 16.65
C GLU A 109 -18.14 -2.78 17.39
N LYS A 110 -18.99 -1.82 17.01
CA LYS A 110 -20.32 -1.60 17.59
C LYS A 110 -21.29 -2.74 17.32
N VAL A 111 -21.28 -3.30 16.10
CA VAL A 111 -22.06 -4.51 15.76
C VAL A 111 -21.52 -5.72 16.52
N MET A 112 -20.20 -5.91 16.59
CA MET A 112 -19.59 -6.97 17.41
C MET A 112 -20.02 -6.88 18.88
N ALA A 113 -19.90 -5.69 19.49
CA ALA A 113 -20.26 -5.46 20.89
C ALA A 113 -21.76 -5.64 21.19
N SER A 114 -22.63 -5.65 20.18
CA SER A 114 -24.06 -5.92 20.33
C SER A 114 -24.42 -7.42 20.38
N LEU A 115 -23.50 -8.31 19.99
CA LEU A 115 -23.72 -9.75 19.98
C LEU A 115 -23.60 -10.37 21.40
N PRO A 116 -24.27 -11.49 21.68
CA PRO A 116 -23.98 -12.32 22.86
C PRO A 116 -22.52 -12.78 22.90
N ALA A 117 -21.95 -12.97 24.09
CA ALA A 117 -20.53 -13.29 24.27
C ALA A 117 -20.05 -14.55 23.52
N ALA A 118 -20.92 -15.55 23.33
CA ALA A 118 -20.62 -16.72 22.51
C ALA A 118 -20.47 -16.38 21.02
N GLU A 119 -21.36 -15.55 20.48
CA GLU A 119 -21.31 -15.09 19.09
C GLU A 119 -20.15 -14.11 18.84
N GLN A 120 -19.76 -13.32 19.86
CA GLN A 120 -18.52 -12.54 19.81
C GLN A 120 -17.27 -13.44 19.71
N ALA A 121 -17.24 -14.55 20.45
CA ALA A 121 -16.15 -15.52 20.37
C ALA A 121 -16.12 -16.26 19.03
N GLU A 122 -17.27 -16.70 18.50
CA GLU A 122 -17.38 -17.30 17.16
C GLU A 122 -17.00 -16.31 16.05
N SER A 123 -17.23 -15.01 16.25
CA SER A 123 -16.93 -13.95 15.29
C SER A 123 -15.53 -13.33 15.46
N ARG A 124 -14.73 -13.79 16.44
CA ARG A 124 -13.46 -13.17 16.86
C ARG A 124 -12.47 -12.94 15.71
N ILE A 125 -12.44 -13.83 14.72
CA ILE A 125 -11.57 -13.72 13.54
C ILE A 125 -11.78 -12.41 12.76
N TYR A 126 -13.00 -11.89 12.69
CA TYR A 126 -13.32 -10.64 12.01
C TYR A 126 -12.68 -9.44 12.72
N THR A 127 -12.65 -9.42 14.06
CA THR A 127 -11.92 -8.39 14.81
C THR A 127 -10.42 -8.49 14.55
N ILE A 128 -9.83 -9.68 14.71
CA ILE A 128 -8.38 -9.88 14.51
C ILE A 128 -7.93 -9.35 13.14
N THR A 129 -8.62 -9.78 12.08
CA THR A 129 -8.20 -9.52 10.70
C THR A 129 -8.55 -8.10 10.23
N SER A 130 -9.64 -7.52 10.70
CA SER A 130 -9.92 -6.09 10.48
C SER A 130 -8.92 -5.19 11.21
N THR A 131 -8.50 -5.55 12.43
CA THR A 131 -7.50 -4.76 13.18
C THR A 131 -6.11 -4.84 12.54
N ILE A 132 -5.71 -6.01 12.02
CA ILE A 132 -4.46 -6.17 11.24
C ILE A 132 -4.47 -5.24 10.00
N TYR A 133 -5.55 -5.26 9.22
CA TYR A 133 -5.71 -4.40 8.05
C TYR A 133 -5.78 -2.92 8.43
N LEU A 134 -6.47 -2.57 9.52
CA LEU A 134 -6.50 -1.21 10.06
C LEU A 134 -5.10 -0.68 10.38
N TYR A 135 -4.25 -1.49 11.01
CA TYR A 135 -2.93 -1.06 11.46
C TYR A 135 -1.92 -0.83 10.33
N ASP A 136 -2.02 -1.54 9.20
CA ASP A 136 -1.23 -1.24 7.99
C ASP A 136 -1.49 0.19 7.48
N HIS A 137 -2.75 0.61 7.41
CA HIS A 137 -3.11 1.98 7.01
C HIS A 137 -2.93 3.01 8.13
N THR A 138 -3.10 2.62 9.39
CA THR A 138 -2.83 3.48 10.57
C THR A 138 -1.34 3.83 10.64
N ALA A 139 -0.45 2.87 10.36
CA ALA A 139 0.98 3.13 10.26
C ALA A 139 1.31 4.14 9.16
N LYS A 140 0.68 4.04 7.98
CA LYS A 140 0.85 5.00 6.87
C LYS A 140 0.34 6.41 7.25
N MET A 141 -0.69 6.52 8.07
CA MET A 141 -1.13 7.81 8.63
C MET A 141 -0.16 8.39 9.66
N ILE A 142 0.41 7.58 10.55
CA ILE A 142 1.47 8.01 11.47
C ILE A 142 2.71 8.43 10.69
N ASP A 143 3.12 7.65 9.70
CA ASP A 143 4.26 7.91 8.85
C ASP A 143 4.06 9.20 8.03
N ASN A 144 2.83 9.63 7.72
CA ASN A 144 2.55 10.88 7.02
C ASN A 144 2.37 12.09 7.96
N PHE A 145 1.66 11.94 9.09
CA PHE A 145 1.19 13.05 9.92
C PHE A 145 1.76 13.09 11.35
N GLY A 146 2.33 12.00 11.85
CA GLY A 146 2.78 11.87 13.23
C GLY A 146 1.64 11.52 14.18
N ASP A 147 1.32 12.41 15.12
CA ASP A 147 0.22 12.19 16.06
C ASP A 147 -1.13 12.27 15.32
N ILE A 148 -2.05 11.34 15.57
CA ILE A 148 -3.33 11.28 14.85
C ILE A 148 -4.47 10.89 15.79
N PRO A 149 -5.69 11.42 15.60
CA PRO A 149 -6.86 10.86 16.26
C PRO A 149 -7.10 9.39 15.91
N PHE A 150 -7.06 8.50 16.90
CA PHE A 150 -7.31 7.08 16.67
C PHE A 150 -8.30 6.49 17.67
N SER A 151 -7.98 6.46 18.97
CA SER A 151 -8.74 5.77 20.02
C SER A 151 -10.16 6.31 20.21
N GLU A 152 -10.39 7.57 19.87
CA GLU A 152 -11.68 8.26 19.98
C GLU A 152 -12.34 8.52 18.61
N ALA A 153 -11.60 8.38 17.52
CA ALA A 153 -12.06 8.74 16.19
C ALA A 153 -13.14 7.78 15.64
N GLY A 154 -14.03 8.32 14.81
CA GLY A 154 -15.14 7.60 14.15
C GLY A 154 -16.39 7.36 15.02
N LYS A 155 -16.43 7.84 16.26
CA LYS A 155 -17.46 7.46 17.26
C LYS A 155 -18.77 8.25 17.22
N ILE A 156 -19.03 9.07 16.20
CA ILE A 156 -20.22 9.93 16.10
C ILE A 156 -21.55 9.17 16.10
N SER A 157 -21.57 7.94 15.59
CA SER A 157 -22.76 7.08 15.63
C SER A 157 -23.09 6.55 17.03
N SER A 158 -22.09 6.51 17.92
CA SER A 158 -22.21 6.10 19.33
C SER A 158 -22.61 7.26 20.24
N THR A 159 -22.52 8.50 19.77
CA THR A 159 -23.03 9.70 20.46
C THR A 159 -24.43 10.11 19.99
N GLY A 160 -25.10 9.26 19.20
CA GLY A 160 -26.42 9.55 18.62
C GLY A 160 -26.40 10.70 17.60
N GLY A 161 -25.25 10.96 16.97
CA GLY A 161 -25.06 12.10 16.06
C GLY A 161 -24.63 13.40 16.78
N ALA A 162 -24.46 13.40 18.11
CA ALA A 162 -24.00 14.57 18.84
C ALA A 162 -22.51 14.85 18.56
N TYR A 163 -22.27 15.68 17.54
CA TYR A 163 -20.92 16.02 17.04
C TYR A 163 -19.96 16.51 18.13
N ALA A 164 -20.43 17.39 19.03
CA ALA A 164 -19.62 17.94 20.13
C ALA A 164 -19.16 16.90 21.17
N LEU A 165 -19.73 15.68 21.16
CA LEU A 165 -19.31 14.55 22.01
C LEU A 165 -18.39 13.57 21.26
N ALA A 166 -18.11 13.82 19.97
CA ALA A 166 -17.36 12.96 19.07
C ALA A 166 -16.14 13.67 18.45
N LEU A 167 -15.61 14.70 19.13
CA LEU A 167 -14.38 15.42 18.77
C LEU A 167 -13.16 14.69 19.37
N PRO A 168 -12.38 13.93 18.57
CA PRO A 168 -11.39 13.02 19.12
C PRO A 168 -10.07 13.74 19.42
N LYS A 169 -9.44 13.37 20.56
CA LYS A 169 -8.06 13.77 20.85
C LYS A 169 -7.08 13.16 19.85
N TYR A 170 -5.91 13.78 19.72
CA TYR A 170 -4.77 13.22 18.99
C TYR A 170 -4.07 12.19 19.89
N ASP A 171 -3.83 10.99 19.37
CA ASP A 171 -3.02 9.98 20.05
C ASP A 171 -1.55 10.17 19.71
N ASN A 172 -0.69 9.95 20.70
CA ASN A 172 0.75 10.05 20.53
C ASN A 172 1.25 8.94 19.61
N GLN A 173 1.95 9.31 18.54
CA GLN A 173 2.48 8.39 17.53
C GLN A 173 3.32 7.24 18.09
N THR A 174 4.13 7.48 19.13
CA THR A 174 5.00 6.48 19.77
C THR A 174 4.22 5.49 20.61
N GLU A 175 3.23 5.98 21.38
CA GLU A 175 2.35 5.14 22.19
C GLU A 175 1.43 4.30 21.29
N LEU A 176 0.91 4.91 20.22
CA LEU A 176 0.09 4.24 19.22
C LEU A 176 0.89 3.14 18.49
N TYR A 177 2.13 3.39 18.07
CA TYR A 177 3.00 2.35 17.48
C TYR A 177 3.27 1.19 18.45
N THR A 178 3.50 1.50 19.73
CA THR A 178 3.72 0.49 20.79
C THR A 178 2.48 -0.40 20.94
N MET A 179 1.30 0.22 21.04
CA MET A 179 0.01 -0.45 21.16
C MET A 179 -0.30 -1.33 19.93
N MET A 180 -0.04 -0.85 18.71
CA MET A 180 -0.20 -1.65 17.49
C MET A 180 0.71 -2.88 17.50
N LEU A 181 2.00 -2.72 17.86
CA LEU A 181 2.95 -3.84 17.93
C LEU A 181 2.54 -4.88 19.00
N ASP A 182 2.06 -4.43 20.17
CA ASP A 182 1.57 -5.31 21.23
C ASP A 182 0.34 -6.11 20.79
N GLN A 183 -0.66 -5.45 20.19
CA GLN A 183 -1.86 -6.13 19.71
C GLN A 183 -1.55 -7.06 18.54
N LEU A 184 -0.68 -6.68 17.59
CA LEU A 184 -0.25 -7.58 16.52
C LEU A 184 0.50 -8.81 17.07
N LYS A 185 1.32 -8.68 18.13
CA LYS A 185 1.97 -9.84 18.78
C LYS A 185 0.94 -10.77 19.43
N ALA A 186 -0.09 -10.20 20.08
CA ALA A 186 -1.20 -10.97 20.64
C ALA A 186 -2.03 -11.68 19.56
N PHE A 187 -2.45 -10.97 18.50
CA PHE A 187 -3.17 -11.54 17.36
C PHE A 187 -2.36 -12.63 16.64
N SER A 188 -1.06 -12.42 16.46
CA SER A 188 -0.15 -13.41 15.88
C SER A 188 -0.11 -14.70 16.72
N THR A 189 -0.15 -14.58 18.05
CA THR A 189 -0.24 -15.73 18.96
C THR A 189 -1.61 -16.41 18.86
N GLU A 190 -2.70 -15.64 18.88
CA GLU A 190 -4.08 -16.15 18.81
C GLU A 190 -4.37 -16.89 17.49
N LEU A 191 -3.86 -16.36 16.36
CA LEU A 191 -3.95 -16.97 15.03
C LEU A 191 -3.26 -18.34 14.91
N ASN A 192 -2.33 -18.70 15.80
CA ASN A 192 -1.75 -20.04 15.85
C ASN A 192 -2.70 -21.10 16.44
N THR A 193 -3.76 -20.66 17.13
CA THR A 193 -4.67 -21.53 17.91
C THR A 193 -6.15 -21.36 17.60
N ILE A 194 -6.53 -20.35 16.83
CA ILE A 194 -7.94 -20.06 16.53
C ILE A 194 -8.56 -21.14 15.64
N THR A 195 -9.74 -21.63 16.03
CA THR A 195 -10.55 -22.59 15.28
C THR A 195 -11.89 -21.96 14.93
N LEU A 196 -12.28 -22.01 13.67
CA LEU A 196 -13.59 -21.51 13.21
C LEU A 196 -14.61 -22.65 13.16
N THR A 197 -15.89 -22.33 13.40
CA THR A 197 -17.00 -23.24 13.06
C THR A 197 -17.15 -23.34 11.54
N ASP A 198 -17.76 -24.40 11.01
CA ASP A 198 -18.00 -24.53 9.56
C ASP A 198 -18.78 -23.34 8.98
N LYS A 199 -19.74 -22.80 9.76
CA LYS A 199 -20.47 -21.57 9.45
C LYS A 199 -19.52 -20.37 9.36
N THR A 200 -18.79 -20.06 10.43
CA THR A 200 -17.87 -18.92 10.46
C THR A 200 -16.82 -19.03 9.35
N ASN A 201 -16.29 -20.23 9.09
CA ASN A 201 -15.31 -20.48 8.05
C ASN A 201 -15.86 -20.18 6.64
N LEU A 202 -17.09 -20.61 6.34
CA LEU A 202 -17.76 -20.32 5.07
C LEU A 202 -18.10 -18.83 4.92
N GLU A 203 -18.66 -18.21 5.96
CA GLU A 203 -18.98 -16.77 5.96
C GLU A 203 -17.71 -15.92 5.82
N PHE A 204 -16.63 -16.26 6.53
CA PHE A 204 -15.36 -15.54 6.50
C PHE A 204 -14.68 -15.66 5.13
N LYS A 205 -14.64 -16.87 4.55
CA LYS A 205 -14.14 -17.10 3.19
C LYS A 205 -14.85 -16.24 2.14
N ASN A 206 -16.16 -16.03 2.29
CA ASN A 206 -16.97 -15.28 1.33
C ASN A 206 -16.88 -13.76 1.52
N GLN A 207 -16.61 -13.26 2.73
CA GLN A 207 -16.56 -11.82 3.04
C GLN A 207 -15.12 -11.26 3.09
N ASP A 208 -14.09 -12.12 3.18
CA ASP A 208 -12.68 -11.72 3.09
C ASP A 208 -12.29 -11.35 1.65
N LEU A 209 -12.15 -10.06 1.40
CA LEU A 209 -11.82 -9.53 0.08
C LEU A 209 -10.35 -9.78 -0.30
N ILE A 210 -9.46 -9.98 0.68
CA ILE A 210 -7.99 -10.02 0.51
C ILE A 210 -7.48 -11.46 0.47
N ASN A 211 -7.74 -12.25 1.52
CA ASN A 211 -7.10 -13.55 1.77
C ASN A 211 -8.07 -14.75 1.65
N LYS A 212 -9.32 -14.52 1.27
CA LYS A 212 -10.37 -15.55 1.02
C LYS A 212 -10.53 -16.55 2.17
N GLY A 213 -10.41 -16.07 3.41
CA GLY A 213 -10.58 -16.85 4.64
C GLY A 213 -9.32 -17.60 5.09
N SER A 214 -8.19 -17.46 4.40
CA SER A 214 -6.96 -18.17 4.73
C SER A 214 -6.31 -17.65 6.03
N LEU A 215 -6.52 -18.37 7.13
CA LEU A 215 -5.88 -18.10 8.43
C LEU A 215 -4.35 -18.04 8.33
N VAL A 216 -3.74 -18.86 7.46
CA VAL A 216 -2.30 -18.87 7.21
C VAL A 216 -1.85 -17.58 6.55
N ALA A 217 -2.58 -17.09 5.54
CA ALA A 217 -2.27 -15.81 4.90
C ALA A 217 -2.45 -14.63 5.86
N TRP A 218 -3.47 -14.66 6.73
CA TRP A 218 -3.66 -13.65 7.78
C TRP A 218 -2.56 -13.67 8.85
N LYS A 219 -2.07 -14.85 9.24
CA LYS A 219 -0.92 -15.03 10.13
C LYS A 219 0.37 -14.49 9.49
N ASN A 220 0.65 -14.87 8.25
CA ASN A 220 1.80 -14.36 7.48
C ASN A 220 1.73 -12.84 7.31
N TYR A 221 0.56 -12.27 6.98
CA TYR A 221 0.34 -10.82 6.89
C TYR A 221 0.61 -10.13 8.24
N CYS A 222 0.02 -10.61 9.34
CA CYS A 222 0.20 -10.06 10.68
C CYS A 222 1.68 -9.96 11.08
N ASN A 223 2.45 -11.03 10.85
CA ASN A 223 3.86 -11.07 11.19
C ASN A 223 4.75 -10.28 10.23
N SER A 224 4.48 -10.28 8.92
CA SER A 224 5.22 -9.43 7.98
C SER A 224 4.93 -7.94 8.21
N LEU A 225 3.70 -7.57 8.61
CA LEU A 225 3.39 -6.23 9.08
C LEU A 225 4.19 -5.90 10.35
N ARG A 226 4.28 -6.81 11.33
CA ARG A 226 5.18 -6.62 12.50
C ARG A 226 6.63 -6.43 12.06
N LEU A 227 7.18 -7.20 11.11
CA LEU A 227 8.54 -6.99 10.59
C LEU A 227 8.70 -5.59 9.96
N LYS A 228 7.72 -5.14 9.17
CA LYS A 228 7.70 -3.79 8.56
C LYS A 228 7.72 -2.69 9.63
N LEU A 229 6.82 -2.76 10.61
CA LEU A 229 6.73 -1.79 11.71
C LEU A 229 7.98 -1.81 12.61
N LEU A 230 8.47 -2.99 13.01
CA LEU A 230 9.68 -3.13 13.83
C LEU A 230 10.93 -2.62 13.10
N ASN A 231 11.02 -2.80 11.78
CA ASN A 231 12.12 -2.25 10.98
C ASN A 231 11.98 -0.72 10.76
N ARG A 232 10.75 -0.19 10.69
CA ARG A 232 10.53 1.27 10.68
C ARG A 232 11.10 1.93 11.93
N VAL A 233 10.91 1.33 13.10
CA VAL A 233 11.39 1.87 14.39
C VAL A 233 12.77 1.39 14.81
N SER A 234 13.47 0.54 14.03
CA SER A 234 14.67 -0.17 14.50
C SER A 234 15.87 0.73 14.86
N ALA A 235 15.89 1.96 14.34
CA ALA A 235 16.93 2.95 14.66
C ALA A 235 16.59 3.81 15.91
N VAL A 236 15.32 3.83 16.34
CA VAL A 236 14.89 4.59 17.52
C VAL A 236 15.41 3.92 18.78
N SER A 237 16.11 4.67 19.63
CA SER A 237 16.79 4.12 20.81
C SER A 237 15.86 3.28 21.69
N THR A 238 14.66 3.78 21.99
CA THR A 238 13.63 3.11 22.80
C THR A 238 13.03 1.85 22.18
N PHE A 239 13.05 1.71 20.85
CA PHE A 239 12.53 0.52 20.16
C PHE A 239 13.63 -0.44 19.70
N SER A 240 14.89 -0.01 19.57
CA SER A 240 15.99 -0.79 18.98
C SER A 240 16.13 -2.22 19.55
N GLY A 241 16.07 -2.36 20.88
CA GLY A 241 16.09 -3.66 21.56
C GLY A 241 14.82 -4.51 21.35
N ARG A 242 13.65 -3.87 21.29
CA ARG A 242 12.37 -4.51 20.95
C ARG A 242 12.37 -5.02 19.50
N ALA A 243 12.81 -4.18 18.56
CA ALA A 243 12.92 -4.50 17.15
C ALA A 243 13.84 -5.71 16.92
N ASN A 244 15.05 -5.69 17.48
CA ASN A 244 15.98 -6.82 17.30
C ASN A 244 15.46 -8.12 17.94
N THR A 245 14.78 -8.05 19.09
CA THR A 245 14.20 -9.23 19.76
C THR A 245 12.99 -9.79 19.00
N GLU A 246 11.97 -8.97 18.73
CA GLU A 246 10.74 -9.44 18.09
C GLU A 246 10.92 -9.81 16.61
N MET A 247 11.85 -9.16 15.88
CA MET A 247 12.19 -9.62 14.54
C MET A 247 12.84 -11.01 14.59
N ALA A 248 13.71 -11.30 15.57
CA ALA A 248 14.28 -12.64 15.75
C ALA A 248 13.20 -13.70 16.07
N GLU A 249 12.24 -13.38 16.94
CA GLU A 249 11.08 -14.25 17.24
C GLU A 249 10.28 -14.58 15.97
N ILE A 250 9.91 -13.57 15.18
CA ILE A 250 9.10 -13.73 13.96
C ILE A 250 9.85 -14.54 12.89
N ILE A 251 11.14 -14.25 12.70
CA ILE A 251 12.02 -14.98 11.77
C ILE A 251 12.13 -16.45 12.18
N SER A 252 12.28 -16.73 13.48
CA SER A 252 12.34 -18.10 14.00
C SER A 252 10.99 -18.83 13.94
N GLU A 253 9.86 -18.13 13.88
CA GLU A 253 8.53 -18.73 13.71
C GLU A 253 8.28 -19.16 12.25
N GLY A 254 8.90 -18.49 11.27
CA GLY A 254 8.76 -18.84 9.85
C GLY A 254 7.32 -18.75 9.33
N LYS A 255 6.52 -17.85 9.91
CA LYS A 255 5.15 -17.54 9.50
C LYS A 255 5.06 -16.09 9.06
N ILE A 256 5.57 -15.84 7.87
CA ILE A 256 5.72 -14.55 7.19
C ILE A 256 5.47 -14.77 5.69
N VAL A 257 5.25 -13.70 4.95
CA VAL A 257 5.28 -13.73 3.48
C VAL A 257 6.74 -13.84 3.03
N ASP A 258 7.22 -15.04 2.73
CA ASP A 258 8.60 -15.30 2.31
C ASP A 258 8.71 -15.70 0.82
N GLU A 259 7.65 -16.26 0.22
CA GLU A 259 7.57 -16.54 -1.22
C GLU A 259 6.43 -15.82 -1.93
N SER A 260 6.56 -15.59 -3.24
CA SER A 260 5.59 -14.82 -4.05
C SER A 260 4.21 -15.47 -4.17
N SER A 261 4.10 -16.78 -3.88
CA SER A 261 2.81 -17.47 -3.69
C SER A 261 2.06 -17.04 -2.43
N GLU A 262 2.72 -16.37 -1.49
CA GLU A 262 2.17 -15.90 -0.22
C GLU A 262 1.84 -14.40 -0.22
N ASP A 263 2.12 -13.69 -1.33
CA ASP A 263 1.96 -12.24 -1.44
C ASP A 263 0.52 -11.79 -1.11
N ILE A 264 0.41 -10.78 -0.24
CA ILE A 264 -0.83 -10.26 0.31
C ILE A 264 -1.21 -8.99 -0.45
N ALA A 265 -2.30 -9.08 -1.20
CA ALA A 265 -2.81 -7.98 -2.01
C ALA A 265 -4.33 -8.08 -2.14
N PHE A 266 -4.98 -6.91 -2.22
CA PHE A 266 -6.35 -6.78 -2.69
C PHE A 266 -6.33 -7.02 -4.20
N ARG A 267 -6.80 -8.20 -4.62
CA ARG A 267 -6.75 -8.65 -6.02
C ARG A 267 -8.03 -8.25 -6.75
N VAL A 268 -7.90 -7.70 -7.95
CA VAL A 268 -9.03 -7.49 -8.88
C VAL A 268 -9.48 -8.86 -9.40
N TYR A 269 -10.77 -9.17 -9.27
CA TYR A 269 -11.36 -10.46 -9.69
C TYR A 269 -12.41 -10.31 -10.81
N THR A 270 -13.00 -9.13 -10.95
CA THR A 270 -13.85 -8.71 -12.07
C THR A 270 -13.78 -7.19 -12.22
N LEU A 271 -14.13 -6.70 -13.41
CA LEU A 271 -14.30 -5.28 -13.73
C LEU A 271 -15.79 -4.86 -13.66
N ASP A 272 -16.70 -5.78 -13.30
CA ASP A 272 -18.14 -5.51 -13.11
C ASP A 272 -18.46 -4.75 -11.79
N THR A 273 -17.44 -4.34 -11.03
CA THR A 273 -17.55 -3.76 -9.69
C THR A 273 -16.50 -2.68 -9.48
N ASP A 274 -16.81 -1.71 -8.63
CA ASP A 274 -15.95 -0.60 -8.13
C ASP A 274 -14.76 -1.05 -7.25
N LEU A 275 -14.19 -2.21 -7.54
CA LEU A 275 -12.98 -2.79 -6.96
C LEU A 275 -12.00 -3.15 -8.09
N ASP A 276 -11.95 -2.28 -9.09
CA ASP A 276 -11.20 -2.33 -10.34
C ASP A 276 -10.04 -1.30 -10.37
N THR A 277 -9.27 -1.28 -11.47
CA THR A 277 -8.23 -0.26 -11.73
C THR A 277 -8.46 0.56 -12.99
N GLN A 278 -9.68 0.58 -13.56
CA GLN A 278 -9.95 1.19 -14.87
C GLN A 278 -9.67 2.69 -14.90
N GLY A 279 -9.88 3.39 -13.78
CA GLY A 279 -9.54 4.81 -13.63
C GLY A 279 -8.03 5.11 -13.52
N PHE A 280 -7.16 4.10 -13.44
CA PHE A 280 -5.72 4.31 -13.24
C PHE A 280 -5.01 4.81 -14.51
N VAL A 281 -5.49 4.44 -15.71
CA VAL A 281 -4.93 4.92 -16.98
C VAL A 281 -5.04 6.44 -17.10
N ASP A 282 -6.21 7.01 -16.82
CA ASP A 282 -6.45 8.46 -16.82
C ASP A 282 -5.61 9.19 -15.76
N ALA A 283 -5.15 8.48 -14.73
CA ALA A 283 -4.32 9.05 -13.68
C ALA A 283 -2.87 9.25 -14.15
N LEU A 284 -2.35 8.33 -14.98
CA LEU A 284 -0.98 8.35 -15.51
C LEU A 284 -0.87 9.06 -16.87
N GLU A 285 -1.82 8.82 -17.78
CA GLU A 285 -1.76 9.25 -19.20
C GLU A 285 -2.59 10.51 -19.49
N SER A 286 -3.08 11.21 -18.45
CA SER A 286 -3.84 12.46 -18.59
C SER A 286 -3.09 13.49 -19.46
N PRO A 287 -3.64 13.92 -20.62
CA PRO A 287 -2.91 14.76 -21.57
C PRO A 287 -2.41 16.08 -20.96
N GLY A 288 -1.13 16.38 -21.17
CA GLY A 288 -0.47 17.59 -20.68
C GLY A 288 -0.06 17.58 -19.20
N TRP A 289 -0.36 16.51 -18.44
CA TRP A 289 0.06 16.40 -17.03
C TRP A 289 1.41 15.70 -16.83
N ASN A 290 1.85 14.90 -17.80
CA ASN A 290 3.13 14.19 -17.77
C ASN A 290 3.34 13.32 -16.51
N ASN A 291 2.27 12.71 -15.98
CA ASN A 291 2.32 12.01 -14.69
C ASN A 291 3.12 10.69 -14.74
N ASN A 292 3.39 10.15 -15.92
CA ASN A 292 3.97 8.82 -16.12
C ASN A 292 5.48 8.81 -16.46
N LEU A 293 6.19 9.94 -16.41
CA LEU A 293 7.61 10.02 -16.76
C LEU A 293 8.49 9.19 -15.81
N ALA A 294 9.57 8.62 -16.34
CA ALA A 294 10.57 7.91 -15.57
C ALA A 294 11.58 8.87 -14.90
N PRO A 295 12.05 8.59 -13.66
CA PRO A 295 12.98 9.45 -12.95
C PRO A 295 14.44 9.16 -13.31
N LYS A 296 15.27 10.21 -13.46
CA LYS A 296 16.69 10.03 -13.77
C LYS A 296 17.46 9.13 -12.79
N PRO A 297 17.37 9.25 -11.45
CA PRO A 297 18.18 8.41 -10.55
C PRO A 297 17.88 6.92 -10.62
N MET A 298 16.63 6.53 -10.92
CA MET A 298 16.28 5.12 -11.12
C MET A 298 16.78 4.64 -12.48
N ILE A 299 16.53 5.39 -13.55
CA ILE A 299 16.94 5.01 -14.91
C ILE A 299 18.47 4.94 -15.04
N ASP A 300 19.21 5.90 -14.47
CA ASP A 300 20.68 5.88 -14.44
C ASP A 300 21.21 4.64 -13.69
N HIS A 301 20.61 4.29 -12.53
CA HIS A 301 20.97 3.08 -11.79
C HIS A 301 20.66 1.80 -12.57
N MET A 302 19.50 1.74 -13.25
CA MET A 302 19.08 0.59 -14.04
C MET A 302 19.95 0.41 -15.30
N ASN A 303 20.27 1.50 -16.00
CA ASN A 303 21.23 1.52 -17.11
C ASN A 303 22.62 1.05 -16.66
N ALA A 304 23.15 1.63 -15.57
CA ALA A 304 24.46 1.29 -15.04
C ALA A 304 24.57 -0.19 -14.65
N ASN A 305 23.52 -0.76 -14.05
CA ASN A 305 23.50 -2.14 -13.57
C ASN A 305 22.92 -3.17 -14.55
N SER A 306 22.34 -2.74 -15.68
CA SER A 306 21.63 -3.62 -16.64
C SER A 306 20.45 -4.35 -15.97
N ASP A 307 19.56 -3.58 -15.34
CA ASP A 307 18.48 -4.09 -14.49
C ASP A 307 17.36 -4.81 -15.29
N PRO A 308 17.10 -6.11 -15.05
CA PRO A 308 16.09 -6.85 -15.81
C PRO A 308 14.65 -6.36 -15.63
N ARG A 309 14.36 -5.51 -14.63
CA ARG A 309 13.05 -4.86 -14.49
C ARG A 309 12.85 -3.70 -15.47
N GLN A 310 13.89 -3.19 -16.12
CA GLN A 310 13.83 -1.88 -16.79
C GLN A 310 12.74 -1.79 -17.86
N SER A 311 12.63 -2.77 -18.75
CA SER A 311 11.59 -2.83 -19.79
C SER A 311 10.20 -3.20 -19.28
N TRP A 312 10.11 -3.78 -18.07
CA TRP A 312 8.85 -4.14 -17.41
C TRP A 312 8.28 -2.99 -16.58
N LEU A 313 9.15 -2.17 -15.98
CA LEU A 313 8.78 -0.94 -15.29
C LEU A 313 8.57 0.23 -16.25
N PHE A 314 9.36 0.32 -17.32
CA PHE A 314 9.43 1.49 -18.19
C PHE A 314 9.45 1.13 -19.69
N GLU A 315 8.96 2.05 -20.52
CA GLU A 315 9.23 2.14 -21.95
C GLU A 315 10.27 3.23 -22.23
N LYS A 316 10.90 3.19 -23.40
CA LYS A 316 11.73 4.31 -23.90
C LYS A 316 10.82 5.46 -24.33
N GLY A 317 11.36 6.68 -24.39
CA GLY A 317 10.67 7.79 -25.04
C GLY A 317 10.41 7.48 -26.52
N GLU A 318 9.36 8.06 -27.11
CA GLU A 318 8.89 7.76 -28.47
C GLU A 318 9.98 7.91 -29.54
N ASN A 319 10.92 8.85 -29.37
CA ASN A 319 12.04 9.10 -30.28
C ASN A 319 13.41 8.62 -29.73
N ALA A 320 13.44 7.97 -28.55
CA ALA A 320 14.66 7.66 -27.83
C ALA A 320 15.25 6.28 -28.19
N THR A 321 16.55 6.22 -28.47
CA THR A 321 17.27 4.95 -28.67
C THR A 321 17.45 4.15 -27.39
N ASP A 322 17.40 4.81 -26.23
CA ASP A 322 17.77 4.29 -24.92
C ASP A 322 16.80 4.78 -23.82
N PHE A 323 16.90 4.21 -22.62
CA PHE A 323 16.09 4.68 -21.50
C PHE A 323 16.70 5.96 -20.91
N VAL A 324 15.99 7.08 -21.01
CA VAL A 324 16.37 8.38 -20.45
C VAL A 324 15.34 8.81 -19.42
N GLY A 325 15.74 8.93 -18.15
CA GLY A 325 14.86 9.47 -17.10
C GLY A 325 14.96 11.00 -17.03
N LEU A 326 13.87 11.66 -16.64
CA LEU A 326 13.83 13.12 -16.49
C LEU A 326 14.77 13.57 -15.36
N ASP A 327 15.67 14.51 -15.66
CA ASP A 327 16.59 15.08 -14.69
C ASP A 327 15.85 16.07 -13.75
N PRO A 328 15.79 15.82 -12.43
CA PRO A 328 15.15 16.73 -11.47
C PRO A 328 15.94 18.03 -11.24
N LEU A 329 17.21 18.10 -11.66
CA LEU A 329 18.09 19.27 -11.51
C LEU A 329 18.11 20.15 -12.77
N ALA A 330 17.56 19.67 -13.89
CA ALA A 330 17.41 20.46 -15.11
C ALA A 330 16.38 21.60 -14.93
N THR A 331 16.56 22.69 -15.65
CA THR A 331 15.57 23.79 -15.69
C THR A 331 14.30 23.32 -16.38
N THR A 332 13.16 23.88 -16.00
CA THR A 332 11.85 23.53 -16.59
C THR A 332 11.89 23.58 -18.13
N ALA A 333 12.51 24.61 -18.72
CA ALA A 333 12.64 24.75 -20.17
C ALA A 333 13.48 23.64 -20.85
N VAL A 334 14.39 22.97 -20.13
CA VAL A 334 15.09 21.77 -20.63
C VAL A 334 14.20 20.54 -20.48
N GLN A 335 13.55 20.38 -19.32
CA GLN A 335 12.62 19.28 -19.06
C GLN A 335 11.46 19.25 -20.06
N ASP A 336 10.76 20.39 -20.23
CA ASP A 336 9.67 20.58 -21.18
C ASP A 336 10.11 20.25 -22.61
N LYS A 337 11.35 20.61 -22.99
CA LYS A 337 11.90 20.27 -24.30
C LYS A 337 12.12 18.77 -24.47
N GLN A 338 12.78 18.09 -23.52
CA GLN A 338 13.00 16.64 -23.62
C GLN A 338 11.69 15.84 -23.64
N ILE A 339 10.66 16.33 -22.96
CA ILE A 339 9.31 15.74 -23.00
C ILE A 339 8.67 15.97 -24.37
N ALA A 340 8.72 17.20 -24.91
CA ALA A 340 8.16 17.54 -26.22
C ALA A 340 8.91 16.93 -27.41
N ASP A 341 10.20 16.68 -27.28
CA ASP A 341 11.02 15.95 -28.25
C ASP A 341 10.77 14.43 -28.20
N GLY A 342 10.13 13.91 -27.14
CA GLY A 342 9.88 12.49 -26.95
C GLY A 342 11.09 11.67 -26.50
N ASP A 343 12.07 12.30 -25.83
CA ASP A 343 13.28 11.64 -25.31
C ASP A 343 13.01 10.81 -24.05
N ILE A 344 12.09 11.26 -23.21
CA ILE A 344 11.94 10.78 -21.83
C ILE A 344 11.17 9.46 -21.78
N ALA A 345 11.77 8.46 -21.13
CA ALA A 345 11.15 7.18 -20.79
C ALA A 345 9.90 7.38 -19.92
N ILE A 346 8.90 6.51 -20.07
CA ILE A 346 7.65 6.52 -19.29
C ILE A 346 7.46 5.18 -18.58
N TYR A 347 6.59 5.09 -17.57
CA TYR A 347 6.14 3.79 -17.06
C TYR A 347 5.55 2.93 -18.18
N ASN A 348 5.86 1.63 -18.17
CA ASN A 348 5.39 0.72 -19.20
C ASN A 348 3.86 0.63 -19.18
N ARG A 349 3.22 0.97 -20.30
CA ARG A 349 1.77 1.07 -20.39
C ARG A 349 1.09 -0.28 -20.18
N SER A 350 1.51 -1.31 -20.90
CA SER A 350 0.98 -2.67 -20.77
C SER A 350 1.14 -3.27 -19.37
N VAL A 351 2.22 -2.93 -18.66
CA VAL A 351 2.46 -3.50 -17.31
C VAL A 351 1.82 -2.65 -16.21
N ILE A 352 1.72 -1.32 -16.38
CA ILE A 352 1.37 -0.36 -15.33
C ILE A 352 0.10 0.46 -15.65
N SER A 353 0.11 1.40 -16.61
CA SER A 353 -1.03 2.35 -16.75
C SER A 353 -2.26 1.74 -17.42
N ARG A 354 -2.08 0.77 -18.33
CA ARG A 354 -3.12 0.08 -19.12
C ARG A 354 -3.17 -1.39 -18.74
N ASN A 355 -3.44 -1.61 -17.46
CA ASN A 355 -3.54 -2.91 -16.85
C ASN A 355 -4.71 -2.87 -15.86
N ASP A 356 -5.90 -3.24 -16.35
CA ASP A 356 -7.18 -3.23 -15.60
C ASP A 356 -7.21 -4.24 -14.42
N TRP A 357 -6.10 -4.96 -14.20
CA TRP A 357 -6.00 -6.08 -13.27
C TRP A 357 -4.88 -5.90 -12.23
N LEU A 358 -4.34 -4.69 -12.06
CA LEU A 358 -3.27 -4.44 -11.09
C LEU A 358 -3.71 -4.75 -9.65
N PRO A 359 -2.91 -5.49 -8.87
CA PRO A 359 -3.24 -5.83 -7.50
C PRO A 359 -2.90 -4.69 -6.53
N GLY A 360 -3.83 -4.34 -5.66
CA GLY A 360 -3.61 -3.42 -4.56
C GLY A 360 -2.69 -4.04 -3.51
N THR A 361 -1.39 -3.71 -3.59
CA THR A 361 -0.32 -4.45 -2.90
C THR A 361 -0.15 -3.99 -1.45
N LEU A 362 -0.29 -4.91 -0.50
CA LEU A 362 -0.21 -4.62 0.94
C LEU A 362 1.15 -5.06 1.52
N VAL A 363 1.50 -6.34 1.30
CA VAL A 363 2.76 -6.97 1.70
C VAL A 363 3.16 -8.00 0.66
N ASN A 364 4.44 -8.04 0.27
CA ASN A 364 4.98 -9.04 -0.65
C ASN A 364 6.33 -9.59 -0.17
N SER A 365 6.68 -10.75 -0.72
CA SER A 365 7.88 -11.53 -0.41
C SER A 365 9.18 -10.76 -0.62
N ALA A 366 9.26 -9.92 -1.66
CA ALA A 366 10.43 -9.09 -1.94
C ALA A 366 10.63 -7.96 -0.91
N GLU A 367 9.58 -7.26 -0.47
CA GLU A 367 9.72 -6.26 0.61
C GLU A 367 10.12 -6.90 1.94
N VAL A 368 9.58 -8.09 2.24
CA VAL A 368 9.93 -8.85 3.45
C VAL A 368 11.38 -9.31 3.38
N ASN A 369 11.82 -9.90 2.27
CA ASN A 369 13.21 -10.32 2.11
C ASN A 369 14.20 -9.12 2.13
N LEU A 370 13.81 -7.91 1.69
CA LEU A 370 14.62 -6.69 1.89
C LEU A 370 14.66 -6.22 3.36
N ILE A 371 13.59 -6.45 4.14
CA ILE A 371 13.60 -6.23 5.60
C ILE A 371 14.48 -7.27 6.31
N LEU A 372 14.45 -8.53 5.88
CA LEU A 372 15.33 -9.59 6.41
C LEU A 372 16.81 -9.32 6.08
N ALA A 373 17.10 -8.88 4.86
CA ALA A 373 18.44 -8.46 4.45
C ALA A 373 18.97 -7.33 5.34
N GLU A 374 18.15 -6.31 5.61
CA GLU A 374 18.51 -5.20 6.51
C GLU A 374 18.72 -5.67 7.96
N TYR A 375 17.83 -6.51 8.48
CA TYR A 375 17.95 -7.09 9.82
C TYR A 375 19.27 -7.86 9.99
N TYR A 376 19.60 -8.75 9.04
CA TYR A 376 20.83 -9.55 9.12
C TYR A 376 22.09 -8.72 8.88
N SER A 377 22.02 -7.70 8.01
CA SER A 377 23.13 -6.75 7.83
C SER A 377 23.41 -5.97 9.12
N ARG A 378 22.35 -5.42 9.76
CA ARG A 378 22.41 -4.68 11.02
C ARG A 378 22.88 -5.53 12.21
N THR A 379 22.58 -6.83 12.21
CA THR A 379 22.99 -7.78 13.26
C THR A 379 24.32 -8.50 12.98
N GLY A 380 25.02 -8.16 11.89
CA GLY A 380 26.36 -8.67 11.57
C GLY A 380 26.41 -10.01 10.85
N ASN A 381 25.27 -10.59 10.49
CA ASN A 381 25.19 -11.83 9.71
C ASN A 381 25.16 -11.51 8.20
N ALA A 382 26.31 -11.13 7.65
CA ALA A 382 26.45 -10.79 6.23
C ALA A 382 26.07 -11.94 5.27
N ALA A 383 26.17 -13.20 5.71
CA ALA A 383 25.79 -14.37 4.91
C ALA A 383 24.28 -14.46 4.70
N SER A 384 23.48 -14.43 5.78
CA SER A 384 22.02 -14.38 5.65
C SER A 384 21.54 -13.08 5.01
N ALA A 385 22.22 -11.95 5.26
CA ALA A 385 21.92 -10.68 4.60
C ALA A 385 22.00 -10.80 3.06
N LYS A 386 23.09 -11.42 2.56
CA LYS A 386 23.26 -11.71 1.12
C LYS A 386 22.16 -12.64 0.60
N THR A 387 21.87 -13.74 1.29
CA THR A 387 20.83 -14.71 0.87
C THR A 387 19.47 -14.04 0.69
N HIS A 388 19.02 -13.25 1.67
CA HIS A 388 17.72 -12.57 1.58
C HIS A 388 17.73 -11.41 0.57
N PHE A 389 18.85 -10.68 0.42
CA PHE A 389 18.99 -9.64 -0.61
C PHE A 389 18.87 -10.21 -2.03
N GLU A 390 19.57 -11.31 -2.31
CA GLU A 390 19.54 -11.96 -3.63
C GLU A 390 18.19 -12.64 -3.91
N LYS A 391 17.54 -13.19 -2.88
CA LYS A 391 16.15 -13.70 -2.96
C LYS A 391 15.17 -12.57 -3.29
N ALA A 392 15.27 -11.43 -2.60
CA ALA A 392 14.41 -10.28 -2.86
C ALA A 392 14.58 -9.69 -4.26
N ILE A 393 15.80 -9.65 -4.81
CA ILE A 393 16.02 -9.22 -6.20
C ILE A 393 15.26 -10.12 -7.18
N ARG A 394 15.36 -11.45 -7.02
CA ARG A 394 14.63 -12.40 -7.87
C ARG A 394 13.12 -12.23 -7.75
N GLN A 395 12.61 -12.05 -6.54
CA GLN A 395 11.19 -11.85 -6.27
C GLN A 395 10.69 -10.48 -6.78
N SER A 396 11.48 -9.42 -6.71
CA SER A 396 11.15 -8.09 -7.26
C SER A 396 11.12 -8.11 -8.79
N ILE A 397 12.07 -8.78 -9.43
CA ILE A 397 12.05 -9.02 -10.89
C ILE A 397 10.79 -9.83 -11.26
N GLN A 398 10.51 -10.92 -10.55
CA GLN A 398 9.32 -11.74 -10.77
C GLN A 398 8.03 -10.94 -10.57
N TYR A 399 7.92 -10.11 -9.54
CA TYR A 399 6.74 -9.30 -9.24
C TYR A 399 6.33 -8.44 -10.44
N TYR A 400 7.24 -7.63 -10.99
CA TYR A 400 6.94 -6.79 -12.15
C TYR A 400 6.68 -7.58 -13.44
N VAL A 401 7.35 -8.73 -13.63
CA VAL A 401 7.04 -9.64 -14.74
C VAL A 401 5.60 -10.16 -14.62
N ARG A 402 5.16 -10.55 -13.43
CA ARG A 402 3.82 -11.12 -13.18
C ARG A 402 2.70 -10.09 -13.18
N LEU A 403 2.97 -8.80 -12.92
CA LEU A 403 1.99 -7.73 -13.18
C LEU A 403 1.56 -7.73 -14.66
N GLY A 404 2.52 -7.89 -15.57
CA GLY A 404 2.27 -7.94 -17.01
C GLY A 404 1.53 -9.19 -17.50
N ASP A 405 1.31 -10.21 -16.68
CA ASP A 405 0.55 -11.42 -17.09
C ASP A 405 -0.97 -11.24 -17.09
N LYS A 406 -1.44 -10.09 -16.62
CA LYS A 406 -2.84 -9.68 -16.71
C LYS A 406 -3.09 -8.45 -17.60
N ALA A 407 -2.03 -7.93 -18.23
CA ALA A 407 -2.10 -6.88 -19.23
C ALA A 407 -3.16 -7.19 -20.32
N ASP A 408 -4.18 -6.34 -20.40
CA ASP A 408 -5.23 -6.37 -21.41
C ASP A 408 -4.74 -5.79 -22.75
N ASP A 409 -4.10 -4.61 -22.73
CA ASP A 409 -3.31 -4.09 -23.85
C ASP A 409 -1.86 -4.60 -23.76
N VAL A 410 -1.48 -5.54 -24.61
CA VAL A 410 -0.12 -6.13 -24.65
C VAL A 410 0.86 -5.41 -25.60
N THR A 411 0.47 -4.28 -26.19
CA THR A 411 1.26 -3.58 -27.25
C THR A 411 2.69 -3.22 -26.82
N TRP A 412 2.91 -2.96 -25.53
CA TRP A 412 4.21 -2.59 -24.95
C TRP A 412 4.74 -3.60 -23.94
N LYS A 413 4.09 -4.77 -23.77
CA LYS A 413 4.60 -5.83 -22.88
C LYS A 413 5.91 -6.39 -23.45
N PRO A 414 6.99 -6.52 -22.64
CA PRO A 414 8.21 -7.18 -23.10
C PRO A 414 7.96 -8.61 -23.58
N THR A 415 8.49 -8.96 -24.75
CA THR A 415 8.22 -10.24 -25.43
C THR A 415 9.01 -11.43 -24.87
N SER A 416 9.97 -11.17 -23.98
CA SER A 416 10.78 -12.17 -23.31
C SER A 416 10.92 -11.85 -21.82
N GLU A 417 10.68 -12.85 -20.96
CA GLU A 417 10.98 -12.74 -19.53
C GLU A 417 12.50 -12.82 -19.28
N PRO A 418 13.04 -12.14 -18.25
CA PRO A 418 14.43 -12.30 -17.84
C PRO A 418 14.80 -13.74 -17.51
N THR A 419 15.84 -14.25 -18.15
CA THR A 419 16.37 -15.58 -17.86
C THR A 419 17.12 -15.60 -16.53
N THR A 420 17.26 -16.79 -15.94
CA THR A 420 18.09 -16.98 -14.72
C THR A 420 19.50 -16.42 -14.89
N ALA A 421 20.10 -16.54 -16.08
CA ALA A 421 21.45 -16.06 -16.36
C ALA A 421 21.54 -14.52 -16.35
N GLU A 422 20.52 -13.81 -16.86
CA GLU A 422 20.46 -12.34 -16.82
C GLU A 422 20.22 -11.83 -15.38
N ILE A 423 19.37 -12.53 -14.63
CA ILE A 423 19.11 -12.23 -13.21
C ILE A 423 20.38 -12.48 -12.37
N ASP A 424 21.09 -13.57 -12.62
CA ASP A 424 22.36 -13.89 -11.95
C ASP A 424 23.47 -12.88 -12.30
N ALA A 425 23.55 -12.47 -13.57
CA ALA A 425 24.48 -11.42 -14.01
C ALA A 425 24.19 -10.07 -13.35
N TYR A 426 22.91 -9.69 -13.23
CA TYR A 426 22.49 -8.49 -12.50
C TYR A 426 22.88 -8.55 -11.02
N ILE A 427 22.56 -9.67 -10.34
CA ILE A 427 22.93 -9.89 -8.93
C ILE A 427 24.45 -9.80 -8.73
N ALA A 428 25.24 -10.43 -9.61
CA ALA A 428 26.69 -10.37 -9.56
C ALA A 428 27.23 -8.95 -9.79
N LYS A 429 26.58 -8.15 -10.64
CA LYS A 429 26.96 -6.78 -10.98
C LYS A 429 26.63 -5.78 -9.87
N ILE A 430 25.51 -5.96 -9.17
CA ILE A 430 25.16 -5.24 -7.93
C ILE A 430 26.14 -5.57 -6.78
N ASN A 431 26.77 -6.75 -6.81
CA ASN A 431 27.91 -7.14 -5.98
C ASN A 431 27.73 -6.90 -4.46
N PHE A 432 26.64 -7.42 -3.88
CA PHE A 432 26.39 -7.29 -2.44
C PHE A 432 27.52 -7.88 -1.57
N ALA A 433 28.24 -8.90 -2.07
CA ALA A 433 29.40 -9.47 -1.37
C ALA A 433 30.60 -8.49 -1.27
N GLY A 434 30.69 -7.49 -2.17
CA GLY A 434 31.68 -6.41 -2.10
C GLY A 434 31.38 -5.36 -1.03
N ALA A 435 30.13 -5.29 -0.55
CA ALA A 435 29.74 -4.38 0.53
C ALA A 435 30.16 -4.98 1.89
N THR A 436 31.38 -4.65 2.32
CA THR A 436 32.01 -5.21 3.54
C THR A 436 31.56 -4.56 4.86
N THR A 437 30.71 -3.54 4.81
CA THR A 437 30.15 -2.87 6.00
C THR A 437 28.62 -2.85 5.95
N ALA A 438 27.98 -2.84 7.13
CA ALA A 438 26.52 -2.74 7.21
C ALA A 438 25.97 -1.44 6.58
N ALA A 439 26.76 -0.35 6.56
CA ALA A 439 26.39 0.89 5.87
C ALA A 439 26.35 0.71 4.34
N ALA A 440 27.41 0.15 3.75
CA ALA A 440 27.46 -0.12 2.30
C ALA A 440 26.39 -1.16 1.86
N GLN A 441 26.11 -2.16 2.70
CA GLN A 441 25.03 -3.11 2.46
C GLN A 441 23.66 -2.43 2.50
N LEU A 442 23.46 -1.49 3.43
CA LEU A 442 22.23 -0.72 3.56
C LEU A 442 21.98 0.21 2.37
N GLU A 443 23.03 0.75 1.75
CA GLU A 443 22.92 1.52 0.50
C GLU A 443 22.39 0.66 -0.66
N LEU A 444 22.90 -0.56 -0.82
CA LEU A 444 22.40 -1.50 -1.83
C LEU A 444 20.96 -1.95 -1.53
N ILE A 445 20.64 -2.26 -0.27
CA ILE A 445 19.28 -2.61 0.18
C ILE A 445 18.31 -1.44 -0.07
N ALA A 446 18.71 -0.20 0.22
CA ALA A 446 17.88 0.98 0.01
C ALA A 446 17.60 1.25 -1.47
N PHE A 447 18.58 1.04 -2.36
CA PHE A 447 18.36 1.13 -3.81
C PHE A 447 17.41 0.05 -4.31
N GLN A 448 17.53 -1.20 -3.86
CA GLN A 448 16.58 -2.26 -4.22
C GLN A 448 15.17 -2.00 -3.68
N LYS A 449 15.04 -1.47 -2.45
CA LYS A 449 13.78 -1.00 -1.88
C LYS A 449 13.15 0.10 -2.74
N TYR A 450 13.91 1.12 -3.13
CA TYR A 450 13.45 2.22 -3.98
C TYR A 450 12.92 1.73 -5.35
N ILE A 451 13.64 0.82 -6.02
CA ILE A 451 13.23 0.23 -7.30
C ILE A 451 12.00 -0.68 -7.14
N HIS A 452 11.90 -1.42 -6.02
CA HIS A 452 10.82 -2.39 -5.77
C HIS A 452 9.50 -1.76 -5.27
N TYR A 453 9.57 -0.70 -4.46
CA TYR A 453 8.36 -0.03 -4.00
C TYR A 453 7.77 0.84 -5.10
N ASN A 454 8.58 1.74 -5.68
CA ASN A 454 8.25 2.59 -6.84
C ASN A 454 6.78 3.11 -6.79
N ILE A 455 6.04 3.00 -7.89
CA ILE A 455 4.63 3.37 -8.03
C ILE A 455 3.67 2.50 -7.20
N MET A 456 3.97 1.21 -7.03
CA MET A 456 3.04 0.24 -6.41
C MET A 456 2.95 0.37 -4.89
N GLN A 457 3.98 0.93 -4.24
CA GLN A 457 4.06 1.11 -2.79
C GLN A 457 4.73 2.44 -2.42
N ALA A 458 4.36 3.52 -3.11
CA ALA A 458 5.01 4.83 -3.00
C ALA A 458 5.15 5.38 -1.57
N ASP A 459 4.12 5.20 -0.71
CA ASP A 459 4.14 5.67 0.69
C ASP A 459 5.19 4.93 1.54
N GLU A 460 5.43 3.65 1.25
CA GLU A 460 6.52 2.86 1.86
C GLU A 460 7.87 3.37 1.37
N SER A 461 7.98 3.66 0.07
CA SER A 461 9.19 4.23 -0.53
C SER A 461 9.58 5.55 0.14
N TRP A 462 8.62 6.48 0.34
CA TRP A 462 8.91 7.77 0.99
C TRP A 462 9.23 7.63 2.48
N SER A 463 8.62 6.66 3.16
CA SER A 463 8.87 6.41 4.58
C SER A 463 10.20 5.70 4.82
N GLU A 464 10.60 4.79 3.93
CA GLU A 464 11.95 4.20 3.92
C GLU A 464 13.02 5.21 3.52
N GLN A 465 12.78 6.05 2.50
CA GLN A 465 13.74 7.09 2.09
C GLN A 465 13.99 8.07 3.24
N ARG A 466 12.93 8.51 3.94
CA ARG A 466 13.07 9.33 5.14
C ARG A 466 13.81 8.61 6.27
N ARG A 467 13.47 7.35 6.58
CA ARG A 467 14.11 6.58 7.67
C ARG A 467 15.59 6.30 7.39
N LEU A 468 15.93 6.01 6.14
CA LEU A 468 17.26 5.57 5.76
C LEU A 468 18.18 6.72 5.35
N LYS A 469 17.62 7.84 4.86
CA LYS A 469 18.29 8.88 4.06
C LYS A 469 18.91 8.33 2.76
N LEU A 470 18.38 7.21 2.28
CA LEU A 470 18.90 6.44 1.15
C LEU A 470 17.74 5.96 0.25
N PRO A 471 17.90 5.94 -1.08
CA PRO A 471 19.05 6.45 -1.84
C PRO A 471 19.26 7.96 -1.63
N ALA A 472 20.51 8.40 -1.79
CA ALA A 472 20.92 9.80 -1.59
C ALA A 472 20.50 10.65 -2.81
N LEU A 473 19.24 11.07 -2.80
CA LEU A 473 18.59 11.79 -3.91
C LEU A 473 18.89 13.30 -3.85
N ASN A 474 19.23 13.89 -4.99
CA ASN A 474 19.42 15.33 -5.15
C ASN A 474 18.16 15.97 -5.74
N PHE A 475 17.68 17.06 -5.12
CA PHE A 475 16.47 17.77 -5.54
C PHE A 475 16.80 19.21 -5.92
N ALA A 476 16.24 19.72 -7.03
CA ALA A 476 16.27 21.15 -7.30
C ALA A 476 15.47 21.89 -6.24
N GLN A 477 16.00 22.99 -5.70
CA GLN A 477 15.27 23.78 -4.71
C GLN A 477 14.11 24.52 -5.37
N ASP A 478 12.96 24.56 -4.69
CA ASP A 478 11.83 25.40 -5.07
C ASP A 478 11.97 26.79 -4.45
N GLU A 479 12.77 27.64 -5.09
CA GLU A 479 13.02 29.02 -4.66
C GLU A 479 11.76 29.91 -4.59
N THR A 480 10.62 29.44 -5.13
CA THR A 480 9.34 30.16 -5.09
C THR A 480 8.45 29.72 -3.92
N SER A 481 8.84 28.66 -3.21
CA SER A 481 8.08 28.06 -2.11
C SER A 481 8.81 28.21 -0.77
N PRO A 482 8.09 28.44 0.36
CA PRO A 482 8.66 28.30 1.70
C PRO A 482 9.20 26.88 1.95
N GLN A 483 8.58 25.86 1.34
CA GLN A 483 9.04 24.48 1.36
C GLN A 483 9.88 24.20 0.11
N LYS A 484 11.20 24.43 0.23
CA LYS A 484 12.15 24.35 -0.90
C LYS A 484 12.52 22.94 -1.36
N THR A 485 12.36 21.93 -0.51
CA THR A 485 12.76 20.53 -0.72
C THR A 485 11.63 19.61 -0.25
N PRO A 486 11.65 18.29 -0.54
CA PRO A 486 10.67 17.36 0.04
C PRO A 486 10.54 17.52 1.56
N PRO A 487 9.32 17.41 2.12
CA PRO A 487 9.07 17.59 3.54
C PRO A 487 9.38 16.32 4.35
N THR A 488 9.43 16.45 5.68
CA THR A 488 9.58 15.32 6.62
C THR A 488 8.25 14.72 7.05
N ARG A 489 7.15 15.49 6.98
CA ARG A 489 5.76 15.10 7.25
C ARG A 489 4.79 15.92 6.38
N TRP A 490 3.51 15.59 6.37
CA TRP A 490 2.44 16.49 5.89
C TRP A 490 1.82 17.24 7.07
N THR A 491 1.29 18.45 6.84
CA THR A 491 0.48 19.15 7.86
C THR A 491 -0.89 18.52 8.00
N TYR A 492 -1.58 18.73 9.12
CA TYR A 492 -3.00 18.38 9.27
C TYR A 492 -3.87 19.25 8.32
N PRO A 493 -5.08 18.82 7.92
CA PRO A 493 -5.97 19.67 7.13
C PRO A 493 -6.52 20.83 7.98
N SER A 494 -6.83 21.94 7.32
CA SER A 494 -7.38 23.15 7.97
C SER A 494 -8.69 22.90 8.73
N SER A 495 -9.46 21.89 8.34
CA SER A 495 -10.67 21.42 9.04
C SER A 495 -10.43 21.10 10.51
N GLU A 496 -9.27 20.54 10.88
CA GLU A 496 -8.96 20.22 12.28
C GLU A 496 -8.83 21.48 13.14
N SER A 497 -8.22 22.54 12.60
CA SER A 497 -8.10 23.82 13.28
C SER A 497 -9.45 24.53 13.48
N VAL A 498 -10.43 24.26 12.60
CA VAL A 498 -11.76 24.92 12.58
C VAL A 498 -12.82 24.15 13.36
N TYR A 499 -12.81 22.82 13.29
CA TYR A 499 -13.86 21.95 13.84
C TYR A 499 -13.41 21.11 15.04
N ASN A 500 -12.11 20.80 15.14
CA ASN A 500 -11.51 20.02 16.24
C ASN A 500 -10.56 20.88 17.10
N THR A 501 -10.79 22.20 17.13
CA THR A 501 -9.85 23.25 17.57
C THR A 501 -9.18 22.99 18.93
N ASN A 502 -9.90 22.47 19.91
CA ASN A 502 -9.33 22.21 21.25
C ASN A 502 -8.29 21.08 21.23
N ASN A 503 -8.56 20.00 20.47
CA ASN A 503 -7.65 18.87 20.33
C ASN A 503 -6.48 19.23 19.40
N TYR A 504 -6.76 19.90 18.27
CA TYR A 504 -5.73 20.44 17.37
C TYR A 504 -4.73 21.37 18.10
N ASN A 505 -5.20 22.21 19.03
CA ASN A 505 -4.34 23.09 19.83
C ASN A 505 -3.30 22.35 20.69
N THR A 506 -3.46 21.04 20.95
CA THR A 506 -2.46 20.23 21.68
C THR A 506 -1.29 19.77 20.81
N VAL A 507 -1.44 19.79 19.48
CA VAL A 507 -0.46 19.30 18.50
C VAL A 507 0.03 20.35 17.50
N LYS A 508 -0.63 21.51 17.40
CA LYS A 508 -0.33 22.58 16.41
C LYS A 508 1.14 22.99 16.37
N ASP A 509 1.86 22.95 17.49
CA ASP A 509 3.26 23.38 17.57
C ASP A 509 4.20 22.40 16.82
N LYS A 510 3.71 21.18 16.54
CA LYS A 510 4.33 20.16 15.69
C LYS A 510 3.85 20.23 14.23
N ASP A 511 2.84 21.03 13.91
CA ASP A 511 2.13 20.99 12.62
C ASP A 511 2.81 21.87 11.57
N ASN A 512 3.95 21.38 11.08
CA ASN A 512 4.74 22.00 10.04
C ASN A 512 5.51 20.93 9.25
N LEU A 513 5.86 21.24 8.00
CA LEU A 513 6.45 20.30 7.04
C LEU A 513 7.90 19.86 7.36
N SER A 514 8.54 20.44 8.37
CA SER A 514 9.93 20.15 8.79
C SER A 514 10.03 19.45 10.16
N THR A 515 8.92 19.25 10.86
CA THR A 515 8.89 18.40 12.07
C THR A 515 9.04 16.94 11.66
N LYS A 516 10.00 16.24 12.27
CA LYS A 516 10.25 14.83 12.00
C LYS A 516 9.21 13.94 12.68
N ILE A 517 8.83 12.84 12.01
CA ILE A 517 8.11 11.72 12.63
C ILE A 517 9.04 11.04 13.65
N PHE A 518 8.50 10.45 14.72
CA PHE A 518 9.30 9.92 15.84
C PHE A 518 10.37 8.88 15.44
N TRP A 519 10.18 8.17 14.32
CA TRP A 519 11.14 7.19 13.80
C TRP A 519 12.19 7.78 12.86
N ASP A 520 12.04 9.03 12.39
CA ASP A 520 13.03 9.72 11.57
C ASP A 520 14.14 10.30 12.46
N VAL A 521 15.03 9.41 12.91
CA VAL A 521 16.12 9.71 13.84
C VAL A 521 17.49 9.91 13.15
N LYS A 522 17.53 9.94 11.82
CA LYS A 522 18.75 10.18 11.02
C LYS A 522 18.86 11.61 10.51
#